data_AF-A0A966X2X2-F1
#
_entry.id   AF-A0A966X2X2-F1
#
_cell.length_a   1.000
_cell.length_b   1.000
_cell.length_c   1.000
_cell.angle_alpha   90.00
_cell.angle_beta   90.00
_cell.angle_gamma   90.00
#
_symmetry.space_group_name_H-M   'P 1'
#
loop_
_entity.id
_entity.type
_entity.pdbx_description
1 polymer ?
#
loop_
_entity_poly.entity_id
_entity_poly.type
_entity_poly.pdbx_seq_one_letter_code
_entity_poly.pdbx_strand_id
1 'polypeptide(L)' 'MASISPLAVVDPNAQIAETADIGPFCTIGPNVIIGGGT' A
#
# COMPACT_ATOMS: atom_id res chain seq x y z
N MET A 1 7.10 5.87 -7.49
CA MET A 1 6.70 4.46 -7.58
C MET A 1 6.55 3.99 -6.14
N ALA A 2 5.37 3.49 -5.75
CA ALA A 2 5.11 3.17 -4.35
C ALA A 2 6.13 2.14 -3.83
N SER A 3 6.70 2.36 -2.65
CA SER A 3 7.62 1.40 -2.05
C SER A 3 6.80 0.41 -1.24
N ILE A 4 6.61 -0.80 -1.76
CA ILE A 4 5.85 -1.85 -1.06
C ILE A 4 6.82 -2.92 -0.60
N SER A 5 6.90 -3.11 0.72
CA SER A 5 7.67 -4.22 1.28
C SER A 5 7.13 -5.56 0.76
N PRO A 6 7.99 -6.53 0.38
CA PRO A 6 7.55 -7.86 -0.02
C PRO A 6 6.88 -8.65 1.13
N LEU A 7 7.01 -8.19 2.38
CA LEU A 7 6.35 -8.75 3.55
C LEU A 7 4.99 -8.09 3.84
N ALA A 8 4.56 -7.12 3.03
CA ALA A 8 3.23 -6.53 3.11
C ALA A 8 2.20 -7.38 2.37
N VAL A 9 0.97 -7.39 2.86
CA VAL A 9 -0.18 -8.00 2.19
C VAL A 9 -1.08 -6.89 1.69
N VAL A 10 -1.24 -6.79 0.38
CA VAL A 10 -2.03 -5.74 -0.26
C VAL A 10 -3.08 -6.38 -1.14
N ASP A 11 -4.35 -6.07 -0.88
CA ASP A 11 -5.45 -6.47 -1.76
C ASP A 11 -5.28 -5.81 -3.15
N PRO A 12 -5.44 -6.54 -4.27
CA PRO A 12 -5.28 -5.98 -5.61
C PRO A 12 -6.28 -4.88 -5.95
N ASN A 13 -7.39 -4.75 -5.22
CA ASN A 13 -8.35 -3.66 -5.40
C ASN A 13 -8.02 -2.40 -4.57
N ALA A 14 -6.91 -2.40 -3.83
CA ALA A 14 -6.45 -1.22 -3.12
C ALA A 14 -5.87 -0.18 -4.11
N GLN A 15 -6.13 1.09 -3.86
CA GLN A 15 -5.58 2.19 -4.64
C GLN A 15 -4.44 2.84 -3.85
N ILE A 16 -3.21 2.71 -4.34
CA ILE A 16 -2.02 3.19 -3.65
C ILE A 16 -1.36 4.28 -4.49
N ALA A 17 -1.19 5.46 -3.92
CA ALA A 17 -0.48 6.55 -4.58
C ALA A 17 0.99 6.17 -4.86
N GLU A 18 1.56 6.67 -5.96
CA GLU A 18 2.94 6.36 -6.35
C GLU A 18 4.01 6.86 -5.38
N THR A 19 3.64 7.70 -4.40
CA THR A 19 4.52 8.26 -3.37
C THR A 19 4.23 7.71 -1.98
N ALA A 20 3.45 6.63 -1.89
CA ALA A 20 3.19 5.95 -0.63
C ALA A 20 4.31 4.95 -0.29
N ASP A 21 4.58 4.78 1.00
CA ASP A 21 5.57 3.83 1.53
C ASP A 21 4.87 2.80 2.45
N ILE A 22 4.80 1.55 2.02
CA ILE A 22 4.16 0.45 2.78
C ILE A 22 5.24 -0.44 3.39
N GLY A 23 5.30 -0.41 4.73
CA GLY A 23 6.24 -1.19 5.53
C GLY A 23 5.93 -2.70 5.58
N PRO A 24 6.88 -3.51 6.08
CA PRO A 24 6.67 -4.95 6.26
C PRO A 24 5.53 -5.22 7.25
N PHE A 25 4.78 -6.31 7.02
CA PHE A 25 3.64 -6.74 7.85
C PHE A 25 2.41 -5.82 7.84
N CYS A 26 2.42 -4.74 7.07
CA CYS A 26 1.20 -3.99 6.77
C CYS A 26 0.19 -4.87 6.03
N THR A 27 -1.09 -4.75 6.40
CA THR A 27 -2.20 -5.42 5.71
C THR A 27 -3.17 -4.37 5.18
N ILE A 28 -3.33 -4.30 3.87
CA ILE A 28 -4.25 -3.37 3.20
C ILE A 28 -5.39 -4.18 2.61
N GLY A 29 -6.60 -3.91 3.08
CA GLY A 29 -7.81 -4.57 2.61
C GLY A 29 -8.37 -4.00 1.30
N PRO A 30 -9.39 -4.65 0.74
CA PRO A 30 -10.06 -4.18 -0.47
C PRO A 30 -10.72 -2.81 -0.26
N ASN A 31 -10.76 -1.98 -1.31
CA ASN A 31 -11.35 -0.64 -1.32
C ASN A 31 -10.65 0.39 -0.40
N VAL A 32 -9.42 0.12 0.06
CA VAL A 32 -8.60 1.12 0.74
C VAL A 32 -7.94 2.04 -0.28
N ILE A 33 -7.88 3.33 0.06
CA ILE A 33 -7.19 4.35 -0.73
C ILE A 33 -6.07 4.94 0.15
N ILE A 34 -4.82 4.76 -0.28
CA ILE A 34 -3.66 5.37 0.38
C ILE A 34 -3.22 6.59 -0.43
N GLY A 35 -3.31 7.75 0.21
CA GLY A 35 -2.85 9.03 -0.34
C GLY A 35 -1.33 9.14 -0.38
N GLY A 36 -0.81 9.99 -1.25
CA GLY A 36 0.63 10.20 -1.39
C GLY A 36 1.26 10.89 -0.18
N GLY A 37 2.48 10.50 0.19
CA GLY A 37 3.20 11.03 1.36
C GLY A 37 2.76 10.43 2.70
N THR A 38 2.15 9.24 2.66
CA THR A 38 1.76 8.43 3.82
C THR A 38 2.58 7.15 3.85
#